data_AF-A0A3D9ZFS2-F1
#
_entry.id   AF-A0A3D9ZFS2-F1
#
_cell.length_a   1.000
_cell.length_b   1.000
_cell.length_c   1.000
_cell.angle_alpha   90.00
_cell.angle_beta   90.00
_cell.angle_gamma   90.00
#
_symmetry.space_group_name_H-M   'P 1'
#
loop_
_entity.id
_entity.type
_entity.pdbx_description
1 polymer ?
#
loop_
_entity_poly.entity_id
_entity_poly.type
_entity_poly.pdbx_seq_one_letter_code
_entity_poly.pdbx_strand_id
1 'polypeptide(L)'
;MRRPLILAASALVALVTAGCGTPPELNPPGSVVPSPSATASPTPTLQPTPPTVPATTLSPTPGFPDSPAVACADRPSVSQVVALLKRRGLLPSSYSGRATVGPLCAGTWQWIVLDTNNGPLQAVTRGAPGSLRLVTAGTDVCSIEVRAAAPAGIRTAACDASPPGL
;
A
#
# COMPACT_ATOMS: atom_id res chain seq x y z
N MET A 1 -52.53 -12.38 -12.09
CA MET A 1 -52.84 -11.93 -10.70
C MET A 1 -51.78 -10.90 -10.32
N ARG A 2 -51.93 -9.60 -10.63
CA ARG A 2 -52.55 -8.48 -9.86
C ARG A 2 -51.99 -8.29 -8.42
N ARG A 3 -51.19 -7.22 -8.26
CA ARG A 3 -50.53 -6.65 -7.04
C ARG A 3 -51.55 -6.05 -6.04
N PRO A 4 -51.15 -5.82 -4.77
CA PRO A 4 -50.82 -4.44 -4.32
C PRO A 4 -49.58 -4.40 -3.39
N LEU A 5 -48.63 -3.46 -3.47
CA LEU A 5 -48.63 -2.00 -3.26
C LEU A 5 -48.86 -1.61 -1.79
N ILE A 6 -47.76 -1.37 -1.06
CA ILE A 6 -47.77 -0.63 0.21
C ILE A 6 -46.91 0.62 0.01
N LEU A 7 -47.59 1.75 -0.07
CA LEU A 7 -47.04 3.09 0.11
C LEU A 7 -46.55 3.24 1.55
N ALA A 8 -45.36 3.82 1.73
CA ALA A 8 -45.08 4.62 2.91
C ALA A 8 -44.48 5.94 2.43
N ALA A 9 -45.37 6.91 2.23
CA ALA A 9 -45.03 8.31 2.03
C ALA A 9 -44.51 8.86 3.36
N SER A 10 -43.36 9.53 3.33
CA SER A 10 -42.95 10.42 4.43
C SER A 10 -42.28 11.63 3.79
N ALA A 11 -43.11 12.63 3.52
CA ALA A 11 -42.69 13.97 3.19
C ALA A 11 -42.23 14.68 4.48
N LEU A 12 -41.08 15.33 4.44
CA LEU A 12 -40.74 16.45 5.31
C LEU A 12 -39.89 17.43 4.49
N VAL A 13 -40.38 18.65 4.43
CA VAL A 13 -40.01 19.75 3.55
C VAL A 13 -39.12 20.74 4.30
N ALA A 14 -38.09 21.23 3.59
CA ALA A 14 -37.36 22.50 3.73
C ALA A 14 -36.47 22.70 5.00
N LEU A 15 -35.35 23.44 5.00
CA LEU A 15 -35.07 24.80 4.49
C LEU A 15 -33.52 25.03 4.36
N VAL A 16 -33.09 25.73 3.29
CA VAL A 16 -32.13 26.87 3.17
C VAL A 16 -30.94 26.94 4.16
N THR A 17 -29.67 27.04 3.73
CA THR A 17 -28.96 28.35 3.52
C THR A 17 -27.52 28.19 3.02
N ALA A 18 -27.12 29.18 2.22
CA ALA A 18 -25.78 29.48 1.73
C ALA A 18 -24.70 29.54 2.82
N GLY A 19 -23.44 29.32 2.44
CA GLY A 19 -22.31 29.63 3.30
C GLY A 19 -20.95 29.28 2.71
N CYS A 20 -20.45 30.10 1.79
CA CYS A 20 -19.00 30.29 1.66
C CYS A 20 -18.45 30.74 3.02
N GLY A 21 -17.38 30.12 3.51
CA GLY A 21 -16.78 30.47 4.79
C GLY A 21 -15.31 30.07 4.84
N THR A 22 -14.46 30.85 4.18
CA THR A 22 -13.02 30.90 4.47
C THR A 22 -12.85 31.29 5.94
N PRO A 23 -12.15 30.51 6.78
CA PRO A 23 -11.91 30.91 8.15
C PRO A 23 -10.97 32.12 8.18
N PRO A 24 -11.36 33.25 8.82
CA PRO A 24 -10.45 34.33 9.16
C PRO A 24 -9.83 34.03 10.53
N GLU A 25 -8.52 34.08 10.64
CA GLU A 25 -7.83 34.26 11.93
C GLU A 25 -6.82 35.39 11.69
N LEU A 26 -7.25 36.64 11.89
CA LEU A 26 -7.16 37.39 13.15
C LEU A 26 -5.71 37.59 13.59
N ASN A 27 -5.16 38.66 13.03
CA ASN A 27 -4.01 39.40 13.52
C ASN A 27 -4.36 40.15 14.81
N PRO A 28 -3.68 39.92 15.95
CA PRO A 28 -3.68 40.86 17.06
C PRO A 28 -2.58 41.93 16.90
N PRO A 29 -2.91 43.24 16.91
CA PRO A 29 -1.94 44.29 17.14
C PRO A 29 -1.83 44.56 18.65
N GLY A 30 -0.59 44.63 19.16
CA GLY A 30 -0.31 44.96 20.55
C GLY A 30 1.15 45.32 20.74
N SER A 31 1.50 46.57 20.42
CA SER A 31 2.80 47.18 20.67
C SER A 31 3.19 47.17 22.15
N VAL A 32 4.36 46.64 22.46
CA VAL A 32 5.27 47.27 23.42
C VAL A 32 6.70 47.03 22.93
N VAL A 33 7.42 48.11 22.66
CA VAL A 33 8.86 48.11 22.40
C VAL A 33 9.57 48.21 23.76
N PRO A 34 10.45 47.27 24.11
CA PRO A 34 11.60 47.56 24.96
C PRO A 34 12.85 47.71 24.08
N SER A 35 13.56 48.81 24.32
CA SER A 35 14.88 49.17 23.79
C SER A 35 15.87 48.01 23.75
N PRO A 36 16.64 47.80 22.66
CA PRO A 36 17.77 46.88 22.70
C PRO A 36 18.91 47.50 23.51
N SER A 37 19.05 47.06 24.78
CA SER A 37 20.36 47.08 25.41
C SER A 37 21.21 46.01 24.73
N ALA A 38 22.24 46.45 24.01
CA ALA A 38 23.31 45.59 23.55
C ALA A 38 23.91 44.84 24.75
N THR A 39 24.09 43.52 24.67
CA THR A 39 25.21 42.77 25.26
C THR A 39 25.13 41.28 24.89
N ALA A 40 26.26 40.80 24.33
CA ALA A 40 26.72 39.42 24.18
C ALA A 40 25.83 38.40 23.44
N SER A 41 26.29 38.01 22.24
CA SER A 41 25.87 36.80 21.54
C SER A 41 26.34 35.56 22.32
N PRO A 42 25.44 34.68 22.80
CA PRO A 42 25.84 33.37 23.26
C PRO A 42 26.01 32.43 22.05
N THR A 43 27.14 31.75 22.07
CA THR A 43 27.63 30.65 21.25
C THR A 43 26.52 29.69 20.77
N PRO A 44 26.55 29.17 19.52
CA PRO A 44 25.57 28.21 19.03
C PRO A 44 25.54 26.94 19.89
N THR A 45 24.35 26.63 20.40
CA THR A 45 24.02 25.41 21.13
C THR A 45 24.22 24.19 20.23
N LEU A 46 25.01 23.22 20.69
CA LEU A 46 25.19 21.93 20.03
C LEU A 46 23.85 21.19 19.98
N GLN A 47 23.33 20.99 18.77
CA GLN A 47 22.15 20.15 18.55
C GLN A 47 22.53 18.68 18.80
N PRO A 48 21.76 17.91 19.59
CA PRO A 48 22.00 16.49 19.74
C PRO A 48 21.84 15.81 18.38
N THR A 49 22.92 15.19 17.92
CA THR A 49 22.94 14.39 16.70
C THR A 49 21.98 13.19 16.91
N PRO A 50 21.01 12.94 16.02
CA PRO A 50 20.25 11.70 16.08
C PRO A 50 21.23 10.52 15.97
N PRO A 51 21.02 9.41 16.70
CA PRO A 51 21.89 8.26 16.58
C PRO A 51 21.93 7.81 15.12
N THR A 52 23.12 7.80 14.53
CA THR A 52 23.37 7.20 13.23
C THR A 52 23.06 5.72 13.36
N VAL A 53 21.91 5.30 12.81
CA VAL A 53 21.63 3.88 12.60
C VAL A 53 22.73 3.36 11.66
N PRO A 54 23.43 2.26 11.98
CA PRO A 54 24.39 1.69 11.07
C PRO A 54 23.70 1.45 9.73
N ALA A 55 24.22 2.05 8.65
CA ALA A 55 23.87 1.63 7.32
C ALA A 55 24.36 0.19 7.19
N THR A 56 23.46 -0.78 7.44
CA THR A 56 23.72 -2.18 7.16
C THR A 56 24.12 -2.24 5.70
N THR A 57 25.39 -2.54 5.48
CA THR A 57 25.96 -2.73 4.15
C THR A 57 25.26 -3.96 3.58
N LEU A 58 24.21 -3.72 2.78
CA LEU A 58 23.51 -4.77 2.08
C LEU A 58 24.53 -5.38 1.12
N SER A 59 24.98 -6.59 1.43
CA SER A 59 25.60 -7.44 0.42
C SER A 59 24.70 -7.41 -0.81
N PRO A 60 25.25 -7.33 -2.05
CA PRO A 60 24.44 -7.46 -3.25
C PRO A 60 23.82 -8.85 -3.22
N THR A 61 22.60 -8.92 -2.69
CA THR A 61 21.82 -10.15 -2.70
C THR A 61 21.56 -10.43 -4.18
N PRO A 62 21.79 -11.64 -4.70
CA PRO A 62 21.32 -11.99 -6.03
C PRO A 62 19.80 -11.80 -6.02
N GLY A 63 19.32 -10.73 -6.66
CA GLY A 63 17.97 -10.25 -6.43
C GLY A 63 17.57 -9.15 -7.39
N PHE A 64 16.27 -8.91 -7.45
CA PHE A 64 15.68 -7.85 -8.26
C PHE A 64 15.87 -6.49 -7.56
N PRO A 65 15.83 -5.36 -8.28
CA PRO A 65 15.83 -4.05 -7.63
C PRO A 65 14.71 -3.95 -6.60
N ASP A 66 14.93 -3.23 -5.49
CA ASP A 66 13.89 -3.02 -4.47
C ASP A 66 12.74 -2.10 -4.95
N SER A 67 13.01 -1.29 -5.98
CA SER A 67 12.03 -0.44 -6.67
C SER A 67 12.56 -0.01 -8.04
N PRO A 68 11.73 0.06 -9.09
CA PRO A 68 10.35 -0.43 -9.16
C PRO A 68 10.30 -1.97 -9.15
N ALA A 69 9.12 -2.55 -8.93
CA ALA A 69 8.93 -3.98 -9.17
C ALA A 69 8.99 -4.26 -10.67
N VAL A 70 9.79 -5.24 -11.07
CA VAL A 70 10.04 -5.58 -12.48
C VAL A 70 9.57 -7.00 -12.79
N ALA A 71 9.36 -7.34 -14.06
CA ALA A 71 9.03 -8.72 -14.43
C ALA A 71 10.11 -9.70 -13.94
N CYS A 72 9.70 -10.80 -13.31
CA CYS A 72 10.61 -11.76 -12.68
C CYS A 72 11.49 -12.58 -13.66
N ALA A 73 11.44 -12.35 -14.97
CA ALA A 73 12.18 -13.11 -15.98
C ALA A 73 12.09 -14.64 -15.77
N ASP A 74 10.87 -15.15 -15.56
CA ASP A 74 10.54 -16.55 -15.26
C ASP A 74 11.12 -17.11 -13.94
N ARG A 75 11.57 -16.25 -13.03
CA ARG A 75 12.13 -16.62 -11.72
C ARG A 75 11.54 -15.78 -10.58
N PRO A 76 10.42 -16.21 -9.97
CA PRO A 76 9.65 -17.42 -10.25
C PRO A 76 8.72 -17.28 -11.46
N SER A 77 8.41 -18.42 -12.08
CA SER A 77 7.41 -18.52 -13.15
C SER A 77 5.99 -18.49 -12.59
N VAL A 78 5.02 -18.10 -13.42
CA VAL A 78 3.59 -18.12 -13.08
C VAL A 78 3.16 -19.50 -12.59
N SER A 79 3.60 -20.57 -13.25
CA SER A 79 3.24 -21.94 -12.91
C SER A 79 3.75 -22.38 -11.54
N GLN A 80 4.94 -21.93 -11.12
CA GLN A 80 5.47 -22.19 -9.79
C GLN A 80 4.61 -21.53 -8.70
N VAL A 81 4.19 -20.28 -8.92
CA VAL A 81 3.31 -19.58 -7.98
C VAL A 81 1.91 -20.22 -7.95
N VAL A 82 1.34 -20.55 -9.11
CA VAL A 82 0.05 -21.27 -9.21
C VAL A 82 0.11 -22.63 -8.49
N ALA A 83 1.19 -23.39 -8.67
CA ALA A 83 1.38 -24.67 -7.98
C ALA A 83 1.46 -24.48 -6.46
N LEU A 84 2.12 -23.41 -5.98
CA LEU A 84 2.14 -23.06 -4.56
C LEU A 84 0.73 -22.74 -4.05
N LEU A 85 -0.06 -21.93 -4.78
CA LEU A 85 -1.41 -21.56 -4.38
C LEU A 85 -2.37 -22.76 -4.34
N LYS A 86 -2.26 -23.68 -5.30
CA LYS A 86 -3.00 -24.95 -5.29
C LYS A 86 -2.67 -25.79 -4.07
N ARG A 87 -1.38 -25.95 -3.74
CA ARG A 87 -0.96 -26.70 -2.53
C ARG A 87 -1.44 -26.06 -1.23
N ARG A 88 -1.70 -24.76 -1.22
CA ARG A 88 -2.25 -24.01 -0.08
C ARG A 88 -3.78 -24.01 -0.03
N GLY A 89 -4.46 -24.63 -1.00
CA GLY A 89 -5.93 -24.67 -1.07
C GLY A 89 -6.58 -23.35 -1.51
N LEU A 90 -5.79 -22.39 -2.03
CA LEU A 90 -6.28 -21.09 -2.47
C LEU A 90 -6.75 -21.11 -3.93
N LEU A 91 -6.26 -22.08 -4.71
CA LEU A 91 -6.69 -22.36 -6.07
C LEU A 91 -7.22 -23.79 -6.14
N PRO A 92 -8.30 -24.05 -6.89
CA PRO A 92 -8.73 -25.41 -7.18
C PRO A 92 -7.67 -26.14 -8.02
N SER A 93 -7.56 -27.45 -7.85
CA SER A 93 -6.61 -28.29 -8.59
C SER A 93 -6.79 -28.18 -10.12
N SER A 94 -8.02 -27.96 -10.56
CA SER A 94 -8.42 -27.77 -11.97
C SER A 94 -8.13 -26.38 -12.53
N TYR A 95 -7.63 -25.42 -11.74
CA TYR A 95 -7.33 -24.07 -12.25
C TYR A 95 -6.30 -24.13 -13.39
N SER A 96 -6.66 -23.53 -14.53
CA SER A 96 -5.83 -23.39 -15.73
C SER A 96 -5.83 -21.95 -16.28
N GLY A 97 -6.22 -20.98 -15.45
CA GLY A 97 -6.31 -19.57 -15.85
C GLY A 97 -4.94 -18.93 -16.07
N ARG A 98 -4.95 -17.66 -16.50
CA ARG A 98 -3.76 -16.86 -16.75
C ARG A 98 -3.54 -15.83 -15.66
N ALA A 99 -2.28 -15.44 -15.50
CA ALA A 99 -1.94 -14.24 -14.76
C ALA A 99 -2.35 -13.02 -15.58
N THR A 100 -3.17 -12.15 -14.99
CA THR A 100 -3.53 -10.84 -15.55
C THR A 100 -2.36 -9.88 -15.39
N VAL A 101 -1.64 -10.01 -14.27
CA VAL A 101 -0.36 -9.35 -14.05
C VAL A 101 0.64 -10.42 -13.67
N GLY A 102 1.69 -10.54 -14.49
CA GLY A 102 2.75 -11.53 -14.29
C GLY A 102 3.51 -11.27 -13.00
N PRO A 103 4.29 -12.25 -12.52
CA PRO A 103 5.02 -12.10 -11.29
C PRO A 103 5.98 -10.90 -11.44
N LEU A 104 5.72 -9.88 -10.64
CA LEU A 104 6.57 -8.72 -10.46
C LEU A 104 7.46 -8.99 -9.26
N CYS A 105 8.75 -8.81 -9.43
CA CYS A 105 9.76 -9.05 -8.43
C CYS A 105 10.37 -7.73 -7.95
N ALA A 106 10.60 -7.65 -6.65
CA ALA A 106 11.51 -6.68 -6.06
C ALA A 106 12.26 -7.35 -4.91
N GLY A 107 13.58 -7.16 -4.83
CA GLY A 107 14.43 -7.91 -3.90
C GLY A 107 14.22 -9.42 -4.03
N THR A 108 13.78 -10.05 -2.94
CA THR A 108 13.42 -11.48 -2.88
C THR A 108 11.90 -11.72 -2.82
N TRP A 109 11.09 -10.70 -3.07
CA TRP A 109 9.64 -10.73 -2.96
C TRP A 109 9.00 -10.68 -4.33
N GLN A 110 7.81 -11.26 -4.43
CA GLN A 110 7.06 -11.32 -5.68
C GLN A 110 5.57 -11.05 -5.45
N TRP A 111 4.94 -10.40 -6.42
CA TRP A 111 3.50 -10.16 -6.45
C TRP A 111 2.95 -10.57 -7.82
N ILE A 112 1.77 -11.19 -7.83
CA ILE A 112 1.10 -11.66 -9.05
C ILE A 112 -0.41 -11.46 -8.89
N VAL A 113 -1.10 -11.25 -10.02
CA VAL A 113 -2.57 -11.24 -10.09
C VAL A 113 -3.04 -12.31 -11.05
N LEU A 114 -3.90 -13.19 -10.56
CA LEU A 114 -4.53 -14.25 -11.32
C LEU A 114 -5.99 -13.92 -11.56
N ASP A 115 -6.46 -14.13 -12.79
CA ASP A 115 -7.89 -14.12 -13.07
C ASP A 115 -8.49 -15.46 -12.61
N THR A 116 -9.54 -15.40 -11.80
CA THR A 116 -10.27 -16.58 -11.34
C THR A 116 -11.77 -16.36 -11.49
N ASN A 117 -12.57 -17.44 -11.56
CA ASN A 117 -14.02 -17.34 -11.64
C ASN A 117 -14.67 -16.56 -10.48
N ASN A 118 -13.99 -16.47 -9.34
CA ASN A 118 -14.49 -15.82 -8.13
C ASN A 118 -13.90 -14.41 -7.92
N GLY A 119 -13.35 -13.82 -8.99
CA GLY A 119 -12.69 -12.51 -8.95
C GLY A 119 -11.15 -12.61 -9.02
N PRO A 120 -10.46 -11.47 -9.08
CA PRO A 120 -9.01 -11.43 -9.14
C PRO A 120 -8.41 -11.96 -7.84
N LEU A 121 -7.54 -12.95 -7.94
CA LEU A 121 -6.75 -13.42 -6.82
C LEU A 121 -5.34 -12.84 -6.92
N GLN A 122 -5.00 -11.98 -5.96
CA GLN A 122 -3.65 -11.48 -5.79
C GLN A 122 -2.89 -12.40 -4.84
N ALA A 123 -1.57 -12.52 -5.03
CA ALA A 123 -0.71 -13.25 -4.12
C ALA A 123 0.64 -12.55 -3.98
N VAL A 124 1.12 -12.48 -2.73
CA VAL A 124 2.48 -12.03 -2.41
C VAL A 124 3.27 -13.22 -1.89
N THR A 125 4.39 -13.50 -2.52
CA THR A 125 5.34 -14.54 -2.12
C THR A 125 6.71 -13.94 -1.82
N ARG A 126 7.55 -14.72 -1.15
CA ARG A 126 8.96 -14.38 -0.94
C ARG A 126 9.87 -15.60 -0.99
N GLY A 127 11.14 -15.34 -1.26
CA GLY A 127 12.20 -16.35 -1.33
C GLY A 127 12.60 -16.70 -2.75
N ALA A 128 13.57 -17.61 -2.87
CA ALA A 128 14.04 -18.10 -4.16
C ALA A 128 12.96 -18.96 -4.87
N PRO A 129 12.99 -19.08 -6.21
CA PRO A 129 12.00 -19.85 -6.98
C PRO A 129 11.79 -21.31 -6.51
N GLY A 130 12.84 -21.96 -5.99
CA GLY A 130 12.77 -23.33 -5.45
C GLY A 130 12.26 -23.44 -4.02
N SER A 131 12.11 -22.32 -3.31
CA SER A 131 11.77 -22.25 -1.88
C SER A 131 10.76 -21.13 -1.59
N LEU A 132 9.81 -20.92 -2.52
CA LEU A 132 8.79 -19.87 -2.39
C LEU A 132 7.93 -20.10 -1.17
N ARG A 133 7.81 -19.05 -0.34
CA ARG A 133 6.86 -18.97 0.76
C ARG A 133 5.74 -18.00 0.39
N LEU A 134 4.50 -18.43 0.63
CA LEU A 134 3.35 -17.55 0.57
C LEU A 134 3.33 -16.63 1.79
N VAL A 135 3.23 -15.32 1.57
CA VAL A 135 3.05 -14.32 2.63
C VAL A 135 1.57 -14.05 2.83
N THR A 136 0.87 -13.70 1.74
CA THR A 136 -0.57 -13.46 1.75
C THR A 136 -1.16 -13.70 0.37
N ALA A 137 -2.46 -13.97 0.29
CA ALA A 137 -3.23 -14.07 -0.93
C ALA A 137 -4.69 -13.72 -0.68
N GLY A 138 -5.31 -13.07 -1.65
CA GLY A 138 -6.69 -12.59 -1.55
C GLY A 138 -6.98 -11.52 -2.58
N THR A 139 -8.14 -10.89 -2.45
CA THR A 139 -8.49 -9.67 -3.22
C THR A 139 -7.77 -8.44 -2.68
N ASP A 140 -7.43 -8.44 -1.39
CA ASP A 140 -6.53 -7.49 -0.72
C ASP A 140 -5.30 -8.23 -0.17
N VAL A 141 -4.11 -7.72 -0.46
CA VAL A 141 -2.84 -8.32 -0.06
C VAL A 141 -1.94 -7.34 0.70
N CYS A 142 -2.42 -6.15 1.03
CA CYS A 142 -1.69 -5.16 1.83
C CYS A 142 -1.69 -5.49 3.35
N SER A 143 -1.21 -6.69 3.68
CA SER A 143 -1.08 -7.13 5.08
C SER A 143 -0.01 -6.31 5.85
N ILE A 144 0.00 -6.42 7.17
CA ILE A 144 1.01 -5.78 8.03
C ILE A 144 2.42 -6.27 7.66
N GLU A 145 2.60 -7.58 7.39
CA GLU A 145 3.91 -8.14 6.99
C GLU A 145 4.40 -7.51 5.67
N VAL A 146 3.49 -7.33 4.70
CA VAL A 146 3.83 -6.68 3.41
C VAL A 146 4.24 -5.23 3.62
N ARG A 147 3.48 -4.46 4.40
CA ARG A 147 3.80 -3.04 4.68
C ARG A 147 5.14 -2.88 5.42
N ALA A 148 5.40 -3.77 6.38
CA ALA A 148 6.58 -3.68 7.25
C ALA A 148 7.87 -4.19 6.59
N ALA A 149 7.79 -5.24 5.77
CA ALA A 149 8.97 -5.98 5.33
C ALA A 149 9.14 -6.11 3.81
N ALA A 150 8.11 -5.81 3.01
CA ALA A 150 8.26 -5.91 1.56
C ALA A 150 9.05 -4.71 0.99
N PRO A 151 9.84 -4.93 -0.06
CA PRO A 151 10.49 -3.86 -0.81
C PRO A 151 9.49 -2.84 -1.35
N ALA A 152 9.94 -1.62 -1.60
CA ALA A 152 9.08 -0.51 -2.01
C ALA A 152 8.25 -0.85 -3.26
N GLY A 153 8.84 -1.52 -4.27
CA GLY A 153 8.13 -1.94 -5.47
C GLY A 153 6.96 -2.90 -5.18
N ILE A 154 7.11 -3.82 -4.22
CA ILE A 154 6.03 -4.75 -3.84
C ILE A 154 4.99 -4.05 -2.98
N ARG A 155 5.37 -3.12 -2.11
CA ARG A 155 4.40 -2.32 -1.35
C ARG A 155 3.55 -1.49 -2.30
N THR A 156 4.15 -0.82 -3.27
CA THR A 156 3.39 -0.07 -4.28
C THR A 156 2.48 -1.00 -5.08
N ALA A 157 2.98 -2.14 -5.54
CA ALA A 157 2.16 -3.09 -6.30
C ALA A 157 1.02 -3.73 -5.47
N ALA A 158 1.22 -3.99 -4.18
CA ALA A 158 0.26 -4.72 -3.34
C ALA A 158 -0.67 -3.83 -2.51
N CYS A 159 -0.26 -2.59 -2.22
CA CYS A 159 -1.00 -1.65 -1.37
C CYS A 159 -1.63 -0.48 -2.14
N ASP A 160 -1.01 -0.06 -3.25
CA ASP A 160 -1.56 1.01 -4.09
C ASP A 160 -2.33 0.45 -5.31
N ALA A 161 -2.29 -0.87 -5.53
CA ALA A 161 -3.16 -1.51 -6.51
C ALA A 161 -4.61 -1.43 -6.03
N SER A 162 -5.36 -0.50 -6.62
CA SER A 162 -6.81 -0.52 -6.48
C SER A 162 -7.35 -1.83 -7.06
N PRO A 163 -8.21 -2.57 -6.33
CA PRO A 163 -8.88 -3.72 -6.91
C PRO A 163 -9.71 -3.24 -8.11
N PRO A 164 -9.74 -3.98 -9.24
CA PRO A 164 -10.55 -3.58 -10.38
C PRO A 164 -12.04 -3.61 -9.98
N GLY A 165 -12.67 -2.43 -9.86
CA GLY A 165 -14.12 -2.32 -9.63
C GLY A 165 -14.65 -1.29 -8.62
N LEU A 166 -13.89 -0.24 -8.28
CA LEU A 166 -14.41 0.95 -7.58
C LEU A 166 -14.55 2.14 -8.52
#